data_AF-A0A351L952-F1
#
_entry.id   AF-A0A351L952-F1
#
_cell.length_a   1.000
_cell.length_b   1.000
_cell.length_c   1.000
_cell.angle_alpha   90.00
_cell.angle_beta   90.00
_cell.angle_gamma   90.00
#
_symmetry.space_group_name_H-M   'P 1'
#
loop_
_entity.id
_entity.type
_entity.pdbx_description
1 polymer ?
#
loop_
_entity_poly.entity_id
_entity_poly.type
_entity_poly.pdbx_seq_one_letter_code
_entity_poly.pdbx_strand_id
1 'polypeptide(L)'
;MSATKLTCSRQGQYQWLVPVRLSDRHYTIKARFLVDATGKHSPFSRKKQRYSAATLALYGYWKNPSFQGAESRVEAGENEWFWGASLPDGTFNAAVFLDRERYAQIGCDRQQFYEDLLAKTTLFQGCLHGSLETPVQVCDASSYFVTDPIEPDFIRVGEAAFSIDPLSSQGVQVAMMSAFTGSIAVHTILTQPDRTDAAIAFYRDRQKETVERNQKTAAQFYADQDLYPPTSFWQSRAHKTPIQNLPQWQFNTSLFNLNSRVQLSPAAKVMLAPVIKGNLIENVKALHHPGLERPVAYLGNVAIASFLDELIAGQTVLELMQQWSKQQPLPICWQRLQWFWSRHILVPFGP
;
A
#
# COMPACT_ATOMS: atom_id res chain seq x y z
N MET A 1 -13.51 12.21 -36.14
CA MET A 1 -14.09 10.86 -36.07
C MET A 1 -13.98 10.37 -34.64
N SER A 2 -15.12 10.15 -33.97
CA SER A 2 -15.16 9.67 -32.58
C SER A 2 -14.64 8.23 -32.55
N ALA A 3 -13.48 7.99 -31.93
CA ALA A 3 -13.02 6.64 -31.66
C ALA A 3 -13.98 6.02 -30.66
N THR A 4 -14.89 5.16 -31.14
CA THR A 4 -15.77 4.37 -30.28
C THR A 4 -14.87 3.60 -29.32
N LYS A 5 -14.88 3.99 -28.05
CA LYS A 5 -14.10 3.33 -27.00
C LYS A 5 -14.60 1.89 -26.97
N LEU A 6 -13.75 0.96 -27.37
CA LEU A 6 -14.05 -0.47 -27.33
C LEU A 6 -14.16 -0.86 -25.84
N THR A 7 -15.39 -0.97 -25.34
CA THR A 7 -15.64 -1.23 -23.91
C THR A 7 -15.78 -2.72 -23.67
N CYS A 8 -15.02 -3.26 -22.72
CA CYS A 8 -15.23 -4.62 -22.25
C CYS A 8 -16.65 -4.75 -21.66
N SER A 9 -17.32 -5.86 -21.96
CA SER A 9 -18.66 -6.14 -21.44
C SER A 9 -18.73 -7.52 -20.79
N ARG A 10 -19.61 -7.64 -19.79
CA ARG A 10 -19.90 -8.88 -19.09
C ARG A 10 -21.25 -9.39 -19.60
N GLN A 11 -21.25 -10.53 -20.29
CA GLN A 11 -22.46 -11.13 -20.88
C GLN A 11 -23.12 -12.20 -19.98
N GLY A 12 -22.47 -12.51 -18.86
CA GLY A 12 -22.92 -13.49 -17.88
C GLY A 12 -21.83 -13.69 -16.82
N GLN A 13 -22.08 -14.56 -15.84
CA GLN A 13 -21.06 -14.91 -14.86
C GLN A 13 -19.91 -15.63 -15.56
N TYR A 14 -18.66 -15.20 -15.32
CA TYR A 14 -17.45 -15.75 -15.94
C TYR A 14 -17.40 -15.63 -17.47
N GLN A 15 -18.09 -14.65 -18.05
CA GLN A 15 -18.11 -14.42 -19.50
C GLN A 15 -17.83 -12.96 -19.83
N TRP A 16 -16.55 -12.65 -19.95
CA TRP A 16 -16.07 -11.36 -20.44
C TRP A 16 -15.88 -11.39 -21.96
N LEU A 17 -16.40 -10.36 -22.62
CA LEU A 17 -16.06 -10.02 -23.99
C LEU A 17 -15.11 -8.83 -23.99
N VAL A 18 -13.88 -9.07 -24.43
CA VAL A 18 -12.80 -8.08 -24.47
C VAL A 18 -12.55 -7.73 -25.93
N PRO A 19 -13.03 -6.58 -26.41
CA PRO A 19 -12.71 -6.13 -27.76
C PRO A 19 -11.24 -5.73 -27.86
N VAL A 20 -10.56 -6.23 -28.90
CA VAL A 20 -9.13 -5.97 -29.18
C VAL A 20 -9.00 -5.47 -30.61
N ARG A 21 -8.23 -4.39 -30.79
CA ARG A 21 -7.87 -3.87 -32.10
C ARG A 21 -6.45 -4.28 -32.45
N LEU A 22 -6.28 -4.98 -33.55
CA LEU A 22 -4.99 -5.34 -34.14
C LEU A 22 -4.91 -4.68 -35.51
N SER A 23 -4.17 -3.58 -35.62
CA SER A 23 -4.14 -2.69 -36.79
C SER A 23 -5.56 -2.24 -37.18
N ASP A 24 -6.02 -2.56 -38.39
CA ASP A 24 -7.36 -2.21 -38.89
C ASP A 24 -8.42 -3.27 -38.61
N ARG A 25 -8.08 -4.35 -37.89
CA ARG A 25 -8.99 -5.45 -37.58
C ARG A 25 -9.47 -5.40 -36.14
N HIS A 26 -10.74 -5.72 -35.95
CA HIS A 26 -11.39 -5.81 -34.65
C HIS A 26 -11.66 -7.28 -34.31
N TYR A 27 -11.24 -7.68 -33.12
CA TYR A 27 -11.44 -9.01 -32.57
C TYR A 27 -12.18 -8.89 -31.24
N THR A 28 -12.87 -9.96 -30.83
CA THR A 28 -13.43 -10.08 -29.50
C THR A 28 -12.87 -11.33 -28.83
N ILE A 29 -12.13 -11.14 -27.75
CA ILE A 29 -11.62 -12.24 -26.92
C ILE A 29 -12.67 -12.58 -25.88
N LYS A 30 -12.98 -13.88 -25.76
CA LYS A 30 -13.78 -14.41 -24.65
C LYS A 30 -12.85 -14.81 -23.52
N ALA A 31 -13.11 -14.32 -22.31
CA ALA A 31 -12.31 -14.62 -21.13
C ALA A 31 -13.20 -15.00 -19.93
N ARG A 32 -12.71 -15.93 -19.11
CA ARG A 32 -13.38 -16.33 -17.86
C ARG A 32 -13.17 -15.35 -16.72
N PHE A 33 -12.05 -14.62 -16.77
CA PHE A 33 -11.63 -13.69 -15.74
C PHE A 33 -10.96 -12.50 -16.41
N LEU A 34 -11.19 -11.30 -15.88
CA LEU A 34 -10.60 -10.07 -16.39
C LEU A 34 -9.73 -9.40 -15.32
N VAL A 35 -8.49 -9.08 -15.70
CA VAL A 35 -7.55 -8.32 -14.86
C VAL A 35 -7.43 -6.90 -15.41
N ASP A 36 -7.85 -5.92 -14.62
CA ASP A 36 -7.62 -4.52 -14.92
C ASP A 36 -6.27 -4.07 -14.36
N ALA A 37 -5.30 -3.92 -15.27
CA ALA A 37 -3.97 -3.39 -15.02
C ALA A 37 -3.72 -2.09 -15.83
N THR A 38 -4.79 -1.36 -16.19
CA THR A 38 -4.71 -0.17 -17.09
C THR A 38 -4.24 1.11 -16.39
N GLY A 39 -3.82 0.99 -15.13
CA GLY A 39 -3.35 2.08 -14.31
C GLY A 39 -4.44 3.13 -13.99
N LYS A 40 -4.03 4.40 -13.85
CA LYS A 40 -4.94 5.48 -13.44
C LYS A 40 -6.11 5.73 -14.40
N HIS A 41 -6.01 5.34 -15.67
CA HIS A 41 -7.03 5.59 -16.69
C HIS A 41 -8.00 4.42 -16.89
N SER A 42 -8.24 3.64 -15.83
CA SER A 42 -9.16 2.50 -15.87
C SER A 42 -10.50 2.84 -16.55
N PRO A 43 -10.91 2.05 -17.57
CA PRO A 43 -12.18 2.26 -18.26
C PRO A 43 -13.37 1.73 -17.44
N PHE A 44 -13.11 0.95 -16.38
CA PHE A 44 -14.15 0.36 -15.56
C PHE A 44 -14.59 1.34 -14.48
N SER A 45 -15.86 1.76 -14.53
CA SER A 45 -16.42 2.72 -13.58
C SER A 45 -16.50 2.13 -12.17
N ARG A 46 -15.60 2.54 -11.28
CA ARG A 46 -15.82 2.50 -9.84
C ARG A 46 -15.35 3.83 -9.23
N LYS A 47 -16.09 4.31 -8.23
CA LYS A 47 -15.79 5.58 -7.57
C LYS A 47 -14.47 5.43 -6.82
N LYS A 48 -13.42 6.06 -7.35
CA LYS A 48 -12.14 6.22 -6.65
C LYS A 48 -12.36 7.12 -5.45
N GLN A 49 -11.92 6.69 -4.28
CA GLN A 49 -11.97 7.46 -3.05
C GLN A 49 -10.59 8.04 -2.78
N ARG A 50 -10.51 9.37 -2.77
CA ARG A 50 -9.28 10.08 -2.39
C ARG A 50 -9.14 10.01 -0.88
N TYR A 51 -7.92 9.80 -0.40
CA TYR A 51 -7.64 9.69 1.05
C TYR A 51 -6.57 10.68 1.54
N SER A 52 -6.10 11.55 0.65
CA SER A 52 -5.21 12.68 0.93
C SER A 52 -5.69 13.90 0.14
N ALA A 53 -5.06 15.06 0.33
CA ALA A 53 -5.34 16.26 -0.47
C ALA A 53 -5.19 15.98 -1.98
N ALA A 54 -5.89 16.79 -2.79
CA ALA A 54 -5.73 16.71 -4.24
C ALA A 54 -4.34 17.23 -4.64
N THR A 55 -3.52 16.36 -5.23
CA THR A 55 -2.14 16.69 -5.60
C THR A 55 -2.00 16.63 -7.11
N LEU A 56 -1.36 17.65 -7.67
CA LEU A 56 -1.02 17.77 -9.08
C LEU A 56 0.51 17.76 -9.21
N ALA A 57 1.02 17.12 -10.25
CA ALA A 57 2.44 17.12 -10.57
C ALA A 57 2.68 17.87 -11.89
N LEU A 58 3.58 18.85 -11.87
CA LEU A 58 4.21 19.42 -13.05
C LEU A 58 5.56 18.76 -13.23
N TYR A 59 5.91 18.30 -14.43
CA TYR A 59 7.20 17.65 -14.64
C TYR A 59 7.79 17.92 -16.03
N GLY A 60 9.11 17.85 -16.12
CA GLY A 60 9.88 18.08 -17.33
C GLY A 60 11.17 17.27 -17.34
N TYR A 61 11.66 16.98 -18.55
CA TYR A 61 12.92 16.29 -18.78
C TYR A 61 13.96 17.31 -19.27
N TRP A 62 15.10 17.36 -18.58
CA TRP A 62 16.14 18.36 -18.75
C TRP A 62 17.40 17.74 -19.35
N LYS A 63 17.91 18.37 -20.42
CA LYS A 63 19.21 18.06 -21.01
C LYS A 63 20.30 18.97 -20.46
N ASN A 64 21.49 18.41 -20.26
CA ASN A 64 22.67 19.10 -19.75
C ASN A 64 22.40 19.90 -18.46
N PRO A 65 21.67 19.35 -17.46
CA PRO A 65 21.50 20.05 -16.21
C PRO A 65 22.84 20.10 -15.45
N SER A 66 23.06 21.12 -14.62
CA SER A 66 24.29 21.25 -13.85
C SER A 66 24.25 20.42 -12.55
N PHE A 67 24.07 19.11 -12.68
CA PHE A 67 24.06 18.17 -11.56
C PHE A 67 25.22 17.18 -11.64
N GLN A 68 25.69 16.75 -10.48
CA GLN A 68 26.57 15.60 -10.35
C GLN A 68 25.83 14.50 -9.59
N GLY A 69 26.12 13.24 -9.92
CA GLY A 69 25.57 12.07 -9.24
C GLY A 69 24.31 11.48 -9.86
N ALA A 70 23.99 10.26 -9.42
CA ALA A 70 22.85 9.47 -9.88
C ALA A 70 21.73 9.38 -8.83
N GLU A 71 21.86 10.10 -7.72
CA GLU A 71 20.91 10.05 -6.62
C GLU A 71 19.57 10.70 -7.00
N SER A 72 18.49 10.11 -6.49
CA SER A 72 17.20 10.80 -6.48
C SER A 72 17.22 11.95 -5.48
N ARG A 73 16.55 13.05 -5.82
CA ARG A 73 16.51 14.29 -5.04
C ARG A 73 15.08 14.55 -4.59
N VAL A 74 14.94 15.02 -3.35
CA VAL A 74 13.67 15.50 -2.80
C VAL A 74 13.94 16.80 -2.06
N GLU A 75 13.13 17.82 -2.31
CA GLU A 75 13.22 19.11 -1.62
C GLU A 75 11.83 19.60 -1.24
N ALA A 76 11.67 20.11 -0.02
CA ALA A 76 10.45 20.80 0.37
C ALA A 76 10.49 22.24 -0.17
N GLY A 77 9.35 22.76 -0.62
CA GLY A 77 9.11 24.18 -0.86
C GLY A 77 8.07 24.74 0.11
N GLU A 78 7.71 26.02 -0.04
CA GLU A 78 6.77 26.66 0.88
C GLU A 78 5.35 26.06 0.77
N ASN A 79 4.89 25.80 -0.46
CA ASN A 79 3.55 25.29 -0.75
C ASN A 79 3.58 24.16 -1.80
N GLU A 80 4.70 23.47 -1.88
CA GLU A 80 4.98 22.41 -2.84
C GLU A 80 6.13 21.53 -2.33
N TRP A 81 6.38 20.40 -3.00
CA TRP A 81 7.65 19.70 -2.88
C TRP A 81 8.13 19.21 -4.23
N PHE A 82 9.41 18.89 -4.31
CA PHE A 82 10.12 18.60 -5.55
C PHE A 82 10.68 17.19 -5.50
N TRP A 83 10.69 16.51 -6.64
CA TRP A 83 11.34 15.23 -6.84
C TRP A 83 12.12 15.25 -8.13
N GLY A 84 13.27 14.59 -8.18
CA GLY A 84 13.91 14.33 -9.46
C GLY A 84 14.94 13.23 -9.43
N ALA A 85 15.24 12.72 -10.61
CA ALA A 85 16.20 11.65 -10.80
C ALA A 85 16.85 11.73 -12.18
N SER A 86 18.14 11.36 -12.23
CA SER A 86 18.88 11.19 -13.48
C SER A 86 18.41 9.91 -14.19
N LEU A 87 18.22 9.99 -15.50
CA LEU A 87 17.88 8.87 -16.37
C LEU A 87 19.13 8.29 -17.05
N PRO A 88 19.08 7.02 -17.52
CA PRO A 88 20.23 6.36 -18.15
C PRO A 88 20.76 7.06 -19.41
N ASP A 89 19.95 7.88 -20.08
CA ASP A 89 20.32 8.66 -21.26
C ASP A 89 20.97 10.02 -20.93
N GLY A 90 21.17 10.31 -19.64
CA GLY A 90 21.76 11.56 -19.16
C GLY A 90 20.77 12.71 -19.02
N THR A 91 19.49 12.51 -19.34
CA THR A 91 18.44 13.49 -19.02
C THR A 91 18.09 13.45 -17.53
N PHE A 92 17.58 14.55 -16.99
CA PHE A 92 17.09 14.63 -15.62
C PHE A 92 15.59 14.91 -15.59
N ASN A 93 14.83 14.04 -14.93
CA ASN A 93 13.41 14.28 -14.71
C ASN A 93 13.24 15.10 -13.43
N ALA A 94 12.58 16.25 -13.52
CA ALA A 94 12.25 17.08 -12.37
C ALA A 94 10.73 17.27 -12.30
N ALA A 95 10.15 17.00 -11.13
CA ALA A 95 8.73 17.12 -10.85
C ALA A 95 8.48 18.04 -9.65
N VAL A 96 7.42 18.84 -9.73
CA VAL A 96 6.90 19.68 -8.65
C VAL A 96 5.49 19.22 -8.31
N PHE A 97 5.26 18.94 -7.03
CA PHE A 97 3.98 18.49 -6.48
C PHE A 97 3.34 19.60 -5.67
N LEU A 98 2.13 20.00 -6.07
CA LEU A 98 1.43 21.15 -5.51
C LEU A 98 -0.08 20.91 -5.45
N ASP A 99 -0.79 21.83 -4.78
CA ASP A 99 -2.26 21.84 -4.77
C ASP A 99 -2.82 22.08 -6.17
N ARG A 100 -3.85 21.30 -6.52
CA ARG A 100 -4.56 21.43 -7.80
C ARG A 100 -5.22 22.80 -7.94
N GLU A 101 -5.76 23.33 -6.85
CA GLU A 101 -6.46 24.61 -6.78
C GLU A 101 -5.48 25.77 -7.01
N ARG A 102 -4.27 25.69 -6.45
CA ARG A 102 -3.20 26.67 -6.69
C ARG A 102 -2.78 26.69 -8.16
N TYR A 103 -2.60 25.52 -8.76
CA TYR A 103 -2.27 25.44 -10.19
C TYR A 103 -3.38 26.02 -11.09
N ALA A 104 -4.66 25.85 -10.72
CA ALA A 104 -5.77 26.39 -11.50
C ALA A 104 -5.85 27.93 -11.49
N GLN A 105 -5.12 28.60 -10.58
CA GLN A 105 -5.13 30.04 -10.40
C GLN A 105 -3.89 30.75 -10.97
N ILE A 106 -2.99 30.01 -11.66
CA ILE A 106 -1.81 30.64 -12.24
C ILE A 106 -2.21 31.64 -13.33
N GLY A 107 -1.63 32.84 -13.28
CA GLY A 107 -1.85 33.90 -14.27
C GLY A 107 -0.81 33.93 -15.38
N CYS A 108 0.16 33.00 -15.37
CA CYS A 108 1.29 32.95 -16.29
C CYS A 108 1.32 31.64 -17.09
N ASP A 109 2.25 31.55 -18.04
CA ASP A 109 2.50 30.31 -18.77
C ASP A 109 2.96 29.18 -17.84
N ARG A 110 2.55 27.95 -18.14
CA ARG A 110 2.86 26.77 -17.33
C ARG A 110 4.36 26.51 -17.21
N GLN A 111 5.11 26.67 -18.30
CA GLN A 111 6.56 26.45 -18.28
C GLN A 111 7.23 27.52 -17.43
N GLN A 112 6.85 28.78 -17.60
CA GLN A 112 7.34 29.87 -16.75
C GLN A 112 7.07 29.60 -15.26
N PHE A 113 5.83 29.23 -14.91
CA PHE A 113 5.47 28.90 -13.53
C PHE A 113 6.31 27.75 -12.95
N TYR A 114 6.54 26.70 -13.73
CA TYR A 114 7.38 25.56 -13.33
C TYR A 114 8.84 25.97 -13.14
N GLU A 115 9.43 26.71 -14.07
CA GLU A 115 10.81 27.20 -13.98
C GLU A 115 11.01 28.16 -12.80
N ASP A 116 10.03 29.05 -12.53
CA ASP A 116 10.03 29.96 -11.38
C ASP A 116 10.01 29.20 -10.03
N LEU A 117 9.37 28.03 -9.98
CA LEU A 117 9.39 27.16 -8.81
C LEU A 117 10.76 26.49 -8.64
N LEU A 118 11.35 25.95 -9.72
CA LEU A 118 12.68 25.35 -9.67
C LEU A 118 13.75 26.37 -9.27
N ALA A 119 13.64 27.63 -9.71
CA ALA A 119 14.57 28.72 -9.40
C ALA A 119 14.66 29.03 -7.90
N LYS A 120 13.63 28.67 -7.11
CA LYS A 120 13.59 28.89 -5.65
C LYS A 120 14.23 27.76 -4.85
N THR A 121 14.66 26.69 -5.52
CA THR A 121 15.18 25.48 -4.87
C THR A 121 16.71 25.47 -4.86
N THR A 122 17.27 24.74 -3.90
CA THR A 122 18.72 24.50 -3.85
C THR A 122 19.12 23.32 -4.73
N LEU A 123 18.32 22.24 -4.74
CA LEU A 123 18.64 20.98 -5.40
C LEU A 123 18.21 20.93 -6.87
N PHE A 124 17.32 21.80 -7.34
CA PHE A 124 16.77 21.78 -8.69
C PHE A 124 17.07 23.01 -9.55
N GLN A 125 17.60 24.11 -9.01
CA GLN A 125 17.99 25.28 -9.80
C GLN A 125 18.97 24.96 -10.94
N GLY A 126 19.79 23.90 -10.78
CA GLY A 126 20.71 23.42 -11.82
C GLY A 126 20.04 22.90 -13.10
N CYS A 127 18.72 22.61 -13.05
CA CYS A 127 17.92 22.34 -14.24
C CYS A 127 17.95 23.54 -15.20
N LEU A 128 17.88 24.76 -14.67
CA LEU A 128 17.74 26.00 -15.45
C LEU A 128 18.99 26.36 -16.27
N HIS A 129 20.13 25.72 -16.00
CA HIS A 129 21.32 25.82 -16.83
C HIS A 129 21.26 24.94 -18.09
N GLY A 130 20.35 23.96 -18.09
CA GLY A 130 20.10 23.06 -19.19
C GLY A 130 18.98 23.56 -20.10
N SER A 131 18.36 22.63 -20.83
CA SER A 131 17.18 22.91 -21.66
C SER A 131 16.14 21.82 -21.50
N LEU A 132 14.87 22.19 -21.54
CA LEU A 132 13.75 21.25 -21.57
C LEU A 132 13.73 20.50 -22.90
N GLU A 133 13.71 19.17 -22.83
CA GLU A 133 13.57 18.32 -24.02
C GLU A 133 12.12 18.29 -24.53
N THR A 134 11.16 18.40 -23.62
CA THR A 134 9.73 18.42 -23.93
C THR A 134 9.04 19.55 -23.16
N PRO A 135 7.92 20.09 -23.67
CA PRO A 135 7.09 21.01 -22.89
C PRO A 135 6.72 20.41 -21.54
N VAL A 136 6.66 21.25 -20.51
CA VAL A 136 6.28 20.84 -19.14
C VAL A 136 4.92 20.13 -19.19
N GLN A 137 4.88 18.93 -18.61
CA GLN A 137 3.69 18.09 -18.56
C GLN A 137 2.97 18.25 -17.22
N VAL A 138 1.67 17.94 -17.22
CA VAL A 138 0.84 17.97 -16.02
C VAL A 138 0.17 16.62 -15.84
N CYS A 139 0.17 16.08 -14.62
CA CYS A 139 -0.68 14.95 -14.31
C CYS A 139 -1.28 15.00 -12.89
N ASP A 140 -2.40 14.30 -12.71
CA ASP A 140 -2.97 14.06 -11.38
C ASP A 140 -2.07 13.08 -10.63
N ALA A 141 -1.61 13.49 -9.45
CA ALA A 141 -0.77 12.72 -8.53
C ALA A 141 -1.50 12.46 -7.20
N SER A 142 -2.82 12.61 -7.19
CA SER A 142 -3.64 12.35 -6.01
C SER A 142 -3.60 10.88 -5.61
N SER A 143 -3.53 10.63 -4.31
CA SER A 143 -3.66 9.29 -3.76
C SER A 143 -5.13 8.87 -3.65
N TYR A 144 -5.45 7.64 -4.03
CA TYR A 144 -6.82 7.11 -4.02
C TYR A 144 -6.86 5.59 -3.87
N PHE A 145 -8.02 5.04 -3.55
CA PHE A 145 -8.28 3.60 -3.61
C PHE A 145 -9.67 3.30 -4.18
N VAL A 146 -9.89 2.04 -4.58
CA VAL A 146 -11.18 1.47 -4.94
C VAL A 146 -11.60 0.49 -3.85
N THR A 147 -12.83 0.64 -3.33
CA THR A 147 -13.32 -0.13 -2.16
C THR A 147 -13.37 -1.64 -2.40
N ASP A 148 -13.88 -2.09 -3.56
CA ASP A 148 -13.82 -3.50 -3.94
C ASP A 148 -12.95 -3.66 -5.20
N PRO A 149 -11.66 -4.00 -5.02
CA PRO A 149 -10.75 -4.20 -6.13
C PRO A 149 -10.84 -5.61 -6.73
N ILE A 150 -11.70 -6.49 -6.21
CA ILE A 150 -11.86 -7.88 -6.66
C ILE A 150 -13.32 -8.36 -6.56
N GLU A 151 -13.72 -9.17 -7.53
CA GLU A 151 -14.98 -9.89 -7.69
C GLU A 151 -14.68 -11.33 -8.17
N PRO A 152 -15.67 -12.25 -8.21
CA PRO A 152 -15.45 -13.63 -8.64
C PRO A 152 -14.87 -13.83 -10.05
N ASP A 153 -15.01 -12.85 -10.95
CA ASP A 153 -14.46 -12.93 -12.31
C ASP A 153 -13.70 -11.66 -12.75
N PHE A 154 -13.36 -10.78 -11.80
CA PHE A 154 -12.68 -9.51 -12.08
C PHE A 154 -11.74 -9.09 -10.95
N ILE A 155 -10.59 -8.52 -11.29
CA ILE A 155 -9.66 -7.94 -10.31
C ILE A 155 -9.01 -6.68 -10.88
N ARG A 156 -8.69 -5.72 -10.01
CA ARG A 156 -7.86 -4.54 -10.28
C ARG A 156 -6.50 -4.71 -9.62
N VAL A 157 -5.44 -4.40 -10.34
CA VAL A 157 -4.05 -4.39 -9.85
C VAL A 157 -3.38 -3.06 -10.18
N GLY A 158 -2.34 -2.69 -9.42
CA GLY A 158 -1.63 -1.42 -9.56
C GLY A 158 -2.55 -0.21 -9.40
N GLU A 159 -2.26 0.86 -10.16
CA GLU A 159 -3.03 2.11 -10.09
C GLU A 159 -4.50 1.96 -10.54
N ALA A 160 -4.88 0.84 -11.16
CA ALA A 160 -6.30 0.56 -11.40
C ALA A 160 -7.06 0.28 -10.09
N ALA A 161 -6.36 -0.21 -9.04
CA ALA A 161 -6.92 -0.50 -7.71
C ALA A 161 -6.71 0.64 -6.72
N PHE A 162 -5.48 1.14 -6.60
CA PHE A 162 -5.13 2.23 -5.68
C PHE A 162 -3.84 2.93 -6.13
N SER A 163 -3.69 4.20 -5.76
CA SER A 163 -2.48 5.00 -5.96
C SER A 163 -2.03 5.55 -4.62
N ILE A 164 -0.72 5.45 -4.37
CA ILE A 164 -0.08 5.97 -3.16
C ILE A 164 0.52 7.35 -3.39
N ASP A 165 0.94 8.01 -2.31
CA ASP A 165 1.65 9.28 -2.41
C ASP A 165 3.03 9.07 -3.06
N PRO A 166 3.41 9.89 -4.06
CA PRO A 166 4.64 9.68 -4.82
C PRO A 166 5.92 9.96 -4.04
N LEU A 167 5.87 10.58 -2.86
CA LEU A 167 7.06 10.94 -2.06
C LEU A 167 7.99 9.75 -1.79
N SER A 168 7.41 8.56 -1.62
CA SER A 168 8.15 7.33 -1.34
C SER A 168 8.81 6.68 -2.57
N SER A 169 8.49 7.12 -3.80
CA SER A 169 8.90 6.47 -5.06
C SER A 169 8.54 4.97 -5.16
N GLN A 170 7.52 4.50 -4.42
CA GLN A 170 7.16 3.07 -4.37
C GLN A 170 6.04 2.64 -5.32
N GLY A 171 5.54 3.52 -6.20
CA GLY A 171 4.39 3.23 -7.08
C GLY A 171 4.53 1.94 -7.90
N VAL A 172 5.69 1.74 -8.54
CA VAL A 172 5.97 0.52 -9.33
C VAL A 172 6.07 -0.72 -8.43
N GLN A 173 6.71 -0.59 -7.28
CA GLN A 173 6.83 -1.69 -6.31
C GLN A 173 5.45 -2.15 -5.82
N VAL A 174 4.57 -1.23 -5.40
CA VAL A 174 3.23 -1.60 -4.93
C VAL A 174 2.36 -2.18 -6.06
N ALA A 175 2.55 -1.71 -7.30
CA ALA A 175 1.88 -2.29 -8.46
C ALA A 175 2.30 -3.75 -8.68
N MET A 176 3.60 -4.03 -8.68
CA MET A 176 4.12 -5.40 -8.80
C MET A 176 3.63 -6.31 -7.66
N MET A 177 3.65 -5.82 -6.42
CA MET A 177 3.15 -6.60 -5.26
C MET A 177 1.65 -6.91 -5.35
N SER A 178 0.85 -5.94 -5.83
CA SER A 178 -0.58 -6.16 -6.07
C SER A 178 -0.82 -7.16 -7.20
N ALA A 179 -0.03 -7.13 -8.27
CA ALA A 179 -0.12 -8.10 -9.36
C ALA A 179 0.27 -9.51 -8.90
N PHE A 180 1.33 -9.63 -8.10
CA PHE A 180 1.77 -10.91 -7.54
C PHE A 180 0.68 -11.55 -6.66
N THR A 181 0.20 -10.81 -5.65
CA THR A 181 -0.86 -11.30 -4.75
C THR A 181 -2.19 -11.50 -5.47
N GLY A 182 -2.52 -10.63 -6.43
CA GLY A 182 -3.68 -10.74 -7.29
C GLY A 182 -3.66 -12.00 -8.15
N SER A 183 -2.51 -12.37 -8.71
CA SER A 183 -2.37 -13.58 -9.52
C SER A 183 -2.68 -14.86 -8.72
N ILE A 184 -2.28 -14.90 -7.44
CA ILE A 184 -2.57 -16.01 -6.53
C ILE A 184 -4.07 -16.06 -6.18
N ALA A 185 -4.71 -14.91 -5.99
CA ALA A 185 -6.16 -14.83 -5.78
C ALA A 185 -6.94 -15.31 -7.02
N VAL A 186 -6.57 -14.84 -8.21
CA VAL A 186 -7.15 -15.27 -9.49
C VAL A 186 -6.95 -16.78 -9.70
N HIS A 187 -5.75 -17.28 -9.45
CA HIS A 187 -5.46 -18.71 -9.56
C HIS A 187 -6.33 -19.53 -8.61
N THR A 188 -6.48 -19.09 -7.35
CA THR A 188 -7.35 -19.74 -6.37
C THR A 188 -8.80 -19.78 -6.83
N ILE A 189 -9.35 -18.65 -7.29
CA ILE A 189 -10.74 -18.56 -7.77
C ILE A 189 -10.97 -19.50 -8.96
N LEU A 190 -10.04 -19.55 -9.92
CA LEU A 190 -10.20 -20.34 -11.15
C LEU A 190 -9.97 -21.84 -10.95
N THR A 191 -9.23 -22.26 -9.92
CA THR A 191 -8.86 -23.66 -9.70
C THR A 191 -9.54 -24.29 -8.48
N GLN A 192 -9.99 -23.48 -7.53
CA GLN A 192 -10.64 -23.88 -6.28
C GLN A 192 -11.86 -22.98 -6.01
N PRO A 193 -12.97 -23.14 -6.77
CA PRO A 193 -14.14 -22.28 -6.65
C PRO A 193 -14.72 -22.21 -5.23
N ASP A 194 -14.63 -23.29 -4.45
CA ASP A 194 -15.06 -23.35 -3.04
C ASP A 194 -14.26 -22.41 -2.13
N ARG A 195 -13.12 -21.88 -2.60
CA ARG A 195 -12.25 -20.93 -1.87
C ARG A 195 -12.35 -19.50 -2.40
N THR A 196 -13.33 -19.19 -3.26
CA THR A 196 -13.52 -17.87 -3.87
C THR A 196 -13.65 -16.77 -2.81
N ASP A 197 -14.45 -16.97 -1.77
CA ASP A 197 -14.66 -15.98 -0.72
C ASP A 197 -13.37 -15.69 0.06
N ALA A 198 -12.56 -16.72 0.33
CA ALA A 198 -11.27 -16.57 0.99
C ALA A 198 -10.28 -15.76 0.13
N ALA A 199 -10.25 -16.01 -1.18
CA ALA A 199 -9.40 -15.27 -2.12
C ALA A 199 -9.82 -13.79 -2.25
N ILE A 200 -11.13 -13.52 -2.33
CA ILE A 200 -11.69 -12.17 -2.36
C ILE A 200 -11.36 -11.43 -1.06
N ALA A 201 -11.62 -12.03 0.09
CA ALA A 201 -11.34 -11.44 1.40
C ALA A 201 -9.84 -11.13 1.55
N PHE A 202 -8.97 -12.09 1.26
CA PHE A 202 -7.51 -11.90 1.32
C PHE A 202 -7.07 -10.70 0.49
N TYR A 203 -7.45 -10.64 -0.79
CA TYR A 203 -6.97 -9.59 -1.66
C TYR A 203 -7.51 -8.22 -1.23
N ARG A 204 -8.81 -8.12 -0.91
CA ARG A 204 -9.42 -6.89 -0.40
C ARG A 204 -8.69 -6.38 0.85
N ASP A 205 -8.46 -7.25 1.83
CA ASP A 205 -7.83 -6.88 3.10
C ASP A 205 -6.37 -6.47 2.91
N ARG A 206 -5.60 -7.18 2.06
CA ARG A 206 -4.21 -6.80 1.74
C ARG A 206 -4.11 -5.45 1.03
N GLN A 207 -5.06 -5.13 0.15
CA GLN A 207 -5.10 -3.82 -0.50
C GLN A 207 -5.42 -2.72 0.52
N LYS A 208 -6.42 -2.94 1.38
CA LYS A 208 -6.78 -2.01 2.45
C LYS A 208 -5.61 -1.73 3.39
N GLU A 209 -4.95 -2.78 3.90
CA GLU A 209 -3.76 -2.66 4.75
C GLU A 209 -2.65 -1.84 4.08
N THR A 210 -2.44 -2.06 2.78
CA THR A 210 -1.41 -1.34 2.00
C THR A 210 -1.77 0.15 1.88
N VAL A 211 -3.02 0.47 1.58
CA VAL A 211 -3.50 1.85 1.48
C VAL A 211 -3.38 2.58 2.83
N GLU A 212 -3.86 1.98 3.91
CA GLU A 212 -3.84 2.57 5.26
C GLU A 212 -2.40 2.84 5.74
N ARG A 213 -1.49 1.88 5.53
CA ARG A 213 -0.08 2.04 5.88
C ARG A 213 0.58 3.16 5.09
N ASN A 214 0.39 3.20 3.77
CA ASN A 214 0.97 4.24 2.92
C ASN A 214 0.39 5.63 3.23
N GLN A 215 -0.91 5.71 3.50
CA GLN A 215 -1.55 6.95 3.95
C GLN A 215 -0.90 7.47 5.24
N LYS A 216 -0.75 6.58 6.25
CA LYS A 216 -0.12 6.93 7.53
C LYS A 216 1.32 7.38 7.36
N THR A 217 2.11 6.65 6.57
CA THR A 217 3.52 6.97 6.32
C THR A 217 3.66 8.30 5.58
N ALA A 218 2.87 8.53 4.53
CA ALA A 218 2.89 9.79 3.80
C ALA A 218 2.52 10.97 4.70
N ALA A 219 1.42 10.87 5.45
CA ALA A 219 0.99 11.91 6.37
C ALA A 219 2.06 12.22 7.44
N GLN A 220 2.79 11.22 7.92
CA GLN A 220 3.92 11.42 8.83
C GLN A 220 5.05 12.21 8.16
N PHE A 221 5.45 11.87 6.93
CA PHE A 221 6.48 12.63 6.21
C PHE A 221 6.07 14.10 5.97
N TYR A 222 4.80 14.37 5.65
CA TYR A 222 4.32 15.75 5.54
C TYR A 222 4.29 16.49 6.89
N ALA A 223 4.08 15.77 8.00
CA ALA A 223 4.06 16.35 9.35
C ALA A 223 5.48 16.58 9.91
N ASP A 224 6.46 15.78 9.50
CA ASP A 224 7.86 15.85 9.95
C ASP A 224 8.65 16.96 9.24
N GLN A 225 8.06 17.58 8.21
CA GLN A 225 8.65 18.74 7.55
C GLN A 225 8.71 19.93 8.53
N ASP A 226 9.90 20.49 8.75
CA ASP A 226 10.15 21.57 9.71
C ASP A 226 10.82 22.82 9.12
N LEU A 227 11.23 22.76 7.84
CA LEU A 227 11.89 23.86 7.11
C LEU A 227 10.98 25.06 6.81
N TYR A 228 9.66 24.90 6.84
CA TYR A 228 8.67 25.89 6.43
C TYR A 228 7.58 26.00 7.50
N PRO A 229 6.99 27.19 7.70
CA PRO A 229 5.80 27.30 8.54
C PRO A 229 4.67 26.40 8.04
N PRO A 230 3.76 25.96 8.92
CA PRO A 230 2.68 25.07 8.53
C PRO A 230 1.68 25.79 7.63
N THR A 231 1.83 25.64 6.31
CA THR A 231 0.91 26.14 5.28
C THR A 231 -0.25 25.18 5.05
N SER A 232 -1.30 25.63 4.34
CA SER A 232 -2.44 24.76 3.99
C SER A 232 -2.02 23.55 3.17
N PHE A 233 -0.97 23.68 2.33
CA PHE A 233 -0.41 22.58 1.55
C PHE A 233 0.10 21.45 2.44
N TRP A 234 0.94 21.78 3.42
CA TRP A 234 1.53 20.83 4.37
C TRP A 234 0.48 20.28 5.34
N GLN A 235 -0.34 21.15 5.94
CA GLN A 235 -1.35 20.75 6.93
C GLN A 235 -2.39 19.79 6.36
N SER A 236 -2.92 20.07 5.17
CA SER A 236 -3.96 19.21 4.55
C SER A 236 -3.45 17.81 4.19
N ARG A 237 -2.14 17.63 4.03
CA ARG A 237 -1.49 16.34 3.73
C ARG A 237 -0.93 15.65 4.97
N ALA A 238 -0.59 16.41 6.01
CA ALA A 238 -0.27 15.91 7.35
C ALA A 238 -1.52 15.44 8.11
N HIS A 239 -2.70 15.96 7.76
CA HIS A 239 -3.96 15.59 8.40
C HIS A 239 -4.33 14.13 8.16
N LYS A 240 -4.27 13.36 9.24
CA LYS A 240 -4.90 12.06 9.35
C LYS A 240 -6.40 12.25 9.07
N THR A 241 -6.97 11.53 8.11
CA THR A 241 -8.37 11.13 8.30
C THR A 241 -8.41 10.48 9.68
N PRO A 242 -9.28 10.88 10.62
CA PRO A 242 -9.32 10.25 11.92
C PRO A 242 -9.69 8.79 11.70
N ILE A 243 -8.67 7.93 11.60
CA ILE A 243 -8.79 6.53 11.93
C ILE A 243 -9.35 6.59 13.33
N GLN A 244 -10.55 6.03 13.55
CA GLN A 244 -11.13 5.82 14.88
C GLN A 244 -9.97 5.54 15.82
N ASN A 245 -9.88 6.27 16.94
CA ASN A 245 -8.83 6.10 17.96
C ASN A 245 -8.67 4.62 18.30
N LEU A 246 -7.89 3.90 17.51
CA LEU A 246 -7.46 2.56 17.80
C LEU A 246 -6.52 2.80 18.97
N PRO A 247 -6.77 2.18 20.14
CA PRO A 247 -5.91 2.38 21.29
C PRO A 247 -4.47 2.20 20.83
N GLN A 248 -3.65 3.22 21.06
CA GLN A 248 -2.24 3.19 20.69
C GLN A 248 -1.65 2.02 21.47
N TRP A 249 -1.51 0.88 20.80
CA TRP A 249 -1.20 -0.36 21.47
C TRP A 249 0.25 -0.30 21.93
N GLN A 250 0.44 -0.08 23.23
CA GLN A 250 1.77 0.00 23.81
C GLN A 250 2.34 -1.41 23.90
N PHE A 251 3.63 -1.54 23.57
CA PHE A 251 4.31 -2.79 23.78
C PHE A 251 4.50 -3.02 25.29
N ASN A 252 4.27 -4.24 25.73
CA ASN A 252 4.61 -4.66 27.08
C ASN A 252 6.14 -4.74 27.22
N THR A 253 6.71 -3.83 28.00
CA THR A 253 8.14 -3.81 28.35
C THR A 253 8.44 -4.46 29.69
N SER A 254 7.41 -4.90 30.43
CA SER A 254 7.60 -5.56 31.72
C SER A 254 8.30 -6.91 31.56
N LEU A 255 9.06 -7.28 32.57
CA LEU A 255 9.67 -8.61 32.65
C LEU A 255 8.67 -9.60 33.26
N PHE A 256 8.64 -10.80 32.72
CA PHE A 256 8.01 -11.96 33.37
C PHE A 256 9.10 -12.87 33.96
N ASN A 257 8.74 -13.67 34.95
CA ASN A 257 9.61 -14.72 35.48
C ASN A 257 9.05 -16.10 35.13
N LEU A 258 9.87 -17.15 35.28
CA LEU A 258 9.46 -18.52 34.93
C LEU A 258 8.28 -19.03 35.78
N ASN A 259 8.08 -18.49 36.98
CA ASN A 259 6.97 -18.84 37.88
C ASN A 259 5.73 -17.94 37.69
N SER A 260 5.79 -16.94 36.81
CA SER A 260 4.66 -16.06 36.51
C SER A 260 3.55 -16.90 35.89
N ARG A 261 2.36 -16.83 36.48
CA ARG A 261 1.16 -17.45 35.91
C ARG A 261 0.60 -16.57 34.81
N VAL A 262 0.25 -17.16 33.68
CA VAL A 262 -0.19 -16.44 32.49
C VAL A 262 -1.51 -16.96 31.94
N GLN A 263 -2.17 -16.14 31.14
CA GLN A 263 -3.36 -16.52 30.38
C GLN A 263 -3.38 -15.79 29.03
N LEU A 264 -4.20 -16.29 28.11
CA LEU A 264 -4.49 -15.60 26.87
C LEU A 264 -5.32 -14.34 27.19
N SER A 265 -4.97 -13.21 26.58
CA SER A 265 -5.73 -11.97 26.71
C SER A 265 -7.20 -12.18 26.30
N PRO A 266 -8.19 -11.66 27.05
CA PRO A 266 -9.60 -11.72 26.65
C PRO A 266 -9.89 -11.05 25.29
N ALA A 267 -9.01 -10.16 24.84
CA ALA A 267 -9.11 -9.51 23.53
C ALA A 267 -8.56 -10.38 22.38
N ALA A 268 -7.81 -11.44 22.68
CA ALA A 268 -7.28 -12.37 21.68
C ALA A 268 -8.35 -13.37 21.26
N LYS A 269 -8.49 -13.55 19.94
CA LYS A 269 -9.41 -14.53 19.34
C LYS A 269 -8.67 -15.35 18.30
N VAL A 270 -8.88 -16.65 18.29
CA VAL A 270 -8.41 -17.52 17.21
C VAL A 270 -9.57 -17.76 16.26
N MET A 271 -9.44 -17.27 15.03
CA MET A 271 -10.48 -17.37 13.99
C MET A 271 -9.85 -17.79 12.67
N LEU A 272 -10.67 -18.24 11.72
CA LEU A 272 -10.18 -18.51 10.38
C LEU A 272 -9.87 -17.21 9.66
N ALA A 273 -8.67 -17.11 9.07
CA ALA A 273 -8.29 -16.02 8.21
C ALA A 273 -7.64 -16.56 6.93
N PRO A 274 -7.83 -15.91 5.78
CA PRO A 274 -7.25 -16.36 4.55
C PRO A 274 -5.75 -16.02 4.49
N VAL A 275 -4.95 -16.98 4.06
CA VAL A 275 -3.49 -16.86 3.91
C VAL A 275 -3.04 -17.45 2.58
N ILE A 276 -1.90 -16.98 2.08
CA ILE A 276 -1.22 -17.64 0.96
C ILE A 276 -0.51 -18.89 1.50
N LYS A 277 -0.79 -20.03 0.87
CA LYS A 277 -0.05 -21.29 1.06
C LYS A 277 0.34 -21.84 -0.30
N GLY A 278 1.63 -21.76 -0.60
CA GLY A 278 2.12 -22.03 -1.95
C GLY A 278 1.54 -21.02 -2.94
N ASN A 279 0.82 -21.51 -3.95
CA ASN A 279 0.15 -20.72 -4.97
C ASN A 279 -1.37 -20.60 -4.77
N LEU A 280 -1.89 -21.00 -3.60
CA LEU A 280 -3.31 -20.95 -3.28
C LEU A 280 -3.59 -20.09 -2.04
N ILE A 281 -4.82 -19.62 -1.93
CA ILE A 281 -5.34 -18.97 -0.73
C ILE A 281 -6.24 -19.95 0.01
N GLU A 282 -6.02 -20.10 1.31
CA GLU A 282 -6.85 -20.94 2.16
C GLU A 282 -7.06 -20.35 3.55
N ASN A 283 -8.17 -20.72 4.17
CA ASN A 283 -8.48 -20.31 5.53
C ASN A 283 -7.71 -21.18 6.52
N VAL A 284 -6.94 -20.54 7.39
CA VAL A 284 -6.23 -21.20 8.49
C VAL A 284 -6.56 -20.51 9.81
N LYS A 285 -6.36 -21.22 10.92
CA LYS A 285 -6.45 -20.60 12.25
C LYS A 285 -5.42 -19.47 12.37
N ALA A 286 -5.89 -18.25 12.62
CA ALA A 286 -5.09 -17.07 12.81
C ALA A 286 -5.47 -16.37 14.12
N LEU A 287 -4.47 -15.74 14.74
CA LEU A 287 -4.67 -14.91 15.91
C LEU A 287 -5.14 -13.51 15.49
N HIS A 288 -6.30 -13.11 16.01
CA HIS A 288 -6.82 -11.76 15.98
C HIS A 288 -6.65 -11.14 17.35
N HIS A 289 -6.15 -9.91 17.39
CA HIS A 289 -5.97 -9.16 18.62
C HIS A 289 -5.92 -7.66 18.27
N PRO A 290 -6.53 -6.75 19.05
CA PRO A 290 -6.52 -5.30 18.74
C PRO A 290 -5.13 -4.68 18.59
N GLY A 291 -4.15 -5.26 19.27
CA GLY A 291 -2.73 -4.89 19.18
C GLY A 291 -1.97 -5.43 17.96
N LEU A 292 -2.63 -6.13 17.05
CA LEU A 292 -2.05 -6.60 15.80
C LEU A 292 -2.60 -5.77 14.64
N GLU A 293 -1.71 -5.35 13.73
CA GLU A 293 -2.11 -4.64 12.51
C GLU A 293 -3.04 -5.48 11.62
N ARG A 294 -2.92 -6.82 11.72
CA ARG A 294 -3.72 -7.79 10.98
C ARG A 294 -3.75 -9.14 11.67
N PRO A 295 -4.65 -10.06 11.28
CA PRO A 295 -4.61 -11.44 11.75
C PRO A 295 -3.26 -12.11 11.44
N VAL A 296 -2.71 -12.82 12.43
CA VAL A 296 -1.41 -13.51 12.31
C VAL A 296 -1.62 -15.01 12.39
N ALA A 297 -1.41 -15.72 11.29
CA ALA A 297 -1.44 -17.19 11.26
C ALA A 297 -0.06 -17.81 11.51
N TYR A 298 1.00 -17.12 11.08
CA TYR A 298 2.38 -17.59 11.14
C TYR A 298 3.30 -16.51 11.70
N LEU A 299 4.28 -16.94 12.48
CA LEU A 299 5.45 -16.13 12.83
C LEU A 299 6.67 -16.86 12.29
N GLY A 300 7.38 -16.22 11.35
CA GLY A 300 8.33 -16.95 10.49
C GLY A 300 7.61 -18.09 9.77
N ASN A 301 8.14 -19.31 9.89
CA ASN A 301 7.56 -20.50 9.26
C ASN A 301 6.74 -21.37 10.23
N VAL A 302 6.40 -20.86 11.42
CA VAL A 302 5.71 -21.64 12.46
C VAL A 302 4.29 -21.10 12.65
N ALA A 303 3.31 -22.00 12.58
CA ALA A 303 1.91 -21.68 12.80
C ALA A 303 1.70 -21.21 14.26
N ILE A 304 0.98 -20.11 14.44
CA ILE A 304 0.75 -19.55 15.77
C ILE A 304 -0.27 -20.39 16.56
N ALA A 305 -1.21 -21.01 15.85
CA ALA A 305 -2.29 -21.78 16.45
C ALA A 305 -1.79 -22.96 17.29
N SER A 306 -0.67 -23.59 16.90
CA SER A 306 -0.09 -24.70 17.68
C SER A 306 0.36 -24.27 19.07
N PHE A 307 0.80 -23.01 19.24
CA PHE A 307 1.18 -22.47 20.55
C PHE A 307 -0.03 -22.05 21.38
N LEU A 308 -1.11 -21.63 20.73
CA LEU A 308 -2.33 -21.16 21.40
C LEU A 308 -3.23 -22.31 21.84
N ASP A 309 -3.32 -23.39 21.06
CA ASP A 309 -4.13 -24.57 21.38
C ASP A 309 -3.60 -25.29 22.65
N GLU A 310 -2.33 -25.11 23.02
CA GLU A 310 -1.70 -25.67 24.25
C GLU A 310 -1.80 -24.75 25.48
N LEU A 311 -2.31 -23.54 25.33
CA LEU A 311 -2.31 -22.54 26.39
C LEU A 311 -3.44 -22.81 27.39
N ILE A 312 -3.07 -23.13 28.63
CA ILE A 312 -4.00 -23.33 29.75
C ILE A 312 -3.93 -22.10 30.66
N ALA A 313 -5.08 -21.50 30.96
CA ALA A 313 -5.14 -20.33 31.84
C ALA A 313 -4.60 -20.66 33.24
N GLY A 314 -3.69 -19.83 33.75
CA GLY A 314 -3.12 -19.95 35.08
C GLY A 314 -1.88 -20.84 35.17
N GLN A 315 -1.43 -21.46 34.09
CA GLN A 315 -0.14 -22.16 34.07
C GLN A 315 1.02 -21.19 34.15
N THR A 316 2.14 -21.66 34.71
CA THR A 316 3.39 -20.89 34.79
C THR A 316 4.06 -20.80 33.42
N VAL A 317 4.90 -19.77 33.25
CA VAL A 317 5.76 -19.65 32.06
C VAL A 317 6.64 -20.89 31.89
N LEU A 318 7.14 -21.49 32.98
CA LEU A 318 7.95 -22.71 32.93
C LEU A 318 7.16 -23.90 32.35
N GLU A 319 5.94 -24.14 32.85
CA GLU A 319 5.07 -25.22 32.36
C GLU A 319 4.71 -25.02 30.88
N LEU A 320 4.36 -23.79 30.48
CA LEU A 320 4.08 -23.45 29.09
C LEU A 320 5.29 -23.72 28.19
N MET A 321 6.49 -23.30 28.61
CA MET A 321 7.73 -23.52 27.86
C MET A 321 8.09 -25.01 27.74
N GLN A 322 7.82 -25.81 28.79
CA GLN A 322 7.99 -27.26 28.76
C GLN A 322 7.00 -27.97 27.83
N GLN A 323 5.79 -27.43 27.67
CA GLN A 323 4.81 -27.95 26.70
C GLN A 323 5.27 -27.65 25.27
N TRP A 324 5.52 -26.37 24.97
CA TRP A 324 5.93 -25.94 23.63
C TRP A 324 7.22 -26.60 23.15
N SER A 325 8.18 -26.84 24.07
CA SER A 325 9.46 -27.46 23.74
C SER A 325 9.35 -28.93 23.30
N LYS A 326 8.19 -29.58 23.50
CA LYS A 326 7.91 -30.92 22.97
C LYS A 326 7.77 -30.94 21.45
N GLN A 327 7.31 -29.83 20.86
CA GLN A 327 7.01 -29.73 19.43
C GLN A 327 7.95 -28.78 18.68
N GLN A 328 8.58 -27.84 19.38
CA GLN A 328 9.37 -26.77 18.78
C GLN A 328 10.71 -26.58 19.53
N PRO A 329 11.80 -26.23 18.84
CA PRO A 329 13.06 -25.88 19.49
C PRO A 329 12.91 -24.78 20.53
N LEU A 330 13.60 -24.91 21.68
CA LEU A 330 13.53 -23.97 22.80
C LEU A 330 13.75 -22.49 22.39
N PRO A 331 14.70 -22.15 21.49
CA PRO A 331 14.86 -20.77 21.02
C PRO A 331 13.62 -20.20 20.33
N ILE A 332 12.90 -21.04 19.55
CA ILE A 332 11.65 -20.65 18.89
C ILE A 332 10.57 -20.40 19.94
N CYS A 333 10.40 -21.31 20.90
CA CYS A 333 9.43 -21.16 21.99
C CYS A 333 9.66 -19.86 22.75
N TRP A 334 10.92 -19.56 23.09
CA TRP A 334 11.28 -18.33 23.81
C TRP A 334 10.95 -17.08 23.00
N GLN A 335 11.30 -17.05 21.71
CA GLN A 335 10.93 -15.95 20.82
C GLN A 335 9.41 -15.75 20.73
N ARG A 336 8.63 -16.84 20.70
CA ARG A 336 7.15 -16.76 20.66
C ARG A 336 6.59 -16.23 21.97
N LEU A 337 7.10 -16.69 23.11
CA LEU A 337 6.73 -16.20 24.42
C LEU A 337 6.96 -14.68 24.53
N GLN A 338 8.16 -14.23 24.18
CA GLN A 338 8.52 -12.80 24.18
C GLN A 338 7.60 -12.01 23.25
N TRP A 339 7.33 -12.53 22.05
CA TRP A 339 6.45 -11.87 21.09
C TRP A 339 5.02 -11.74 21.61
N PHE A 340 4.44 -12.82 22.15
CA PHE A 340 3.10 -12.79 22.72
C PHE A 340 3.01 -11.85 23.93
N TRP A 341 4.01 -11.88 24.81
CA TRP A 341 4.07 -11.01 25.98
C TRP A 341 4.15 -9.54 25.58
N SER A 342 5.09 -9.20 24.68
CA SER A 342 5.30 -7.82 24.20
C SER A 342 4.05 -7.19 23.58
N ARG A 343 3.12 -8.00 23.08
CA ARG A 343 1.88 -7.55 22.41
C ARG A 343 0.64 -7.73 23.27
N HIS A 344 0.80 -7.99 24.57
CA HIS A 344 -0.24 -8.40 25.52
C HIS A 344 -1.24 -9.43 24.95
N ILE A 345 -0.73 -10.36 24.14
CA ILE A 345 -1.49 -11.54 23.74
C ILE A 345 -1.47 -12.54 24.90
N LEU A 346 -0.31 -12.67 25.55
CA LEU A 346 -0.18 -13.28 26.86
C LEU A 346 -0.16 -12.18 27.93
N VAL A 347 -0.94 -12.39 28.98
CA VAL A 347 -1.07 -11.47 30.12
C VAL A 347 -0.94 -12.24 31.44
N PRO A 348 -0.61 -11.57 32.57
CA PRO A 348 -0.66 -12.20 33.89
C PRO A 348 -2.02 -12.85 34.19
N PHE A 349 -1.99 -13.98 34.90
CA PHE A 349 -3.19 -14.62 35.42
C PHE A 349 -3.59 -13.97 36.75
N GLY A 350 -4.80 -13.42 36.80
CA GLY A 350 -5.33 -12.66 37.94
C GLY A 350 -6.34 -11.60 37.47
N PRO A 351 -7.07 -10.97 38.39
CA PRO A 351 -7.97 -9.85 38.09
C PRO A 351 -7.23 -8.63 37.51
#